data_AF-A0A5E4QAN9-F1
#
_entry.id   AF-A0A5E4QAN9-F1
#
_cell.length_a   1.000
_cell.length_b   1.000
_cell.length_c   1.000
_cell.angle_alpha   90.00
_cell.angle_beta   90.00
_cell.angle_gamma   90.00
#
_symmetry.space_group_name_H-M   'P 1'
#
loop_
_entity.id
_entity.type
_entity.pdbx_description
1 polymer ?
#
loop_
_entity_poly.entity_id
_entity_poly.type
_entity_poly.pdbx_seq_one_letter_code
_entity_poly.pdbx_strand_id
1 'polypeptide(L)'
;MTVLLYEYFQLEERAARHLRVWKAWHLIIFALAAIFGVLNYLLLLNTMQLVDNHCVLFPRELAFKTIDVPTLAASTNTQSLYNDTAQDAHEESSDSSSNLKLDIVTDDEKRTVLDTTRSLFGTDSDCDYAEYIPIISFIMAIIWSTMFTMCPGGGHSRSGLQQPWTILPPALIFSIIMVGLTGHSFTTTNKGIDGFCAAFYNITNSTTCSSVEPYLESSWSGPWGFGSRTAATRAASAGTWASWACAFALFMARCLVAPDFDMKRTGAYLHDPEKKLTPYLKKSRRQKPAKSPTTRDSTSVRSEPTGTTELVTVSIEQGQDTAPTSLQTTPAKITFKENIEMVSAPSNGSIL
;
A
#
# COMPACT_ATOMS: atom_id res chain seq x y z
N MET A 1 -4.34 -13.77 56.66
CA MET A 1 -2.95 -13.87 56.16
C MET A 1 -3.05 -14.46 54.77
N THR A 2 -2.44 -13.85 53.75
CA THR A 2 -2.52 -14.35 52.36
C THR A 2 -1.39 -15.34 52.10
N VAL A 3 -1.74 -16.55 51.64
CA VAL A 3 -0.77 -17.56 51.22
C VAL A 3 -0.73 -17.57 49.69
N LEU A 4 0.46 -17.41 49.10
CA LEU A 4 0.68 -17.60 47.68
C LEU A 4 0.56 -19.10 47.36
N LEU A 5 -0.41 -19.48 46.52
CA LEU A 5 -0.61 -20.87 46.10
C LEU A 5 0.34 -21.24 44.95
N TYR A 6 0.26 -20.49 43.86
CA TYR A 6 1.10 -20.64 42.69
C TYR A 6 1.20 -19.29 41.96
N GLU A 7 2.25 -19.15 41.17
CA GLU A 7 2.45 -18.00 40.29
C GLU A 7 2.28 -18.47 38.84
N TYR A 8 1.57 -17.67 38.07
CA TYR A 8 1.45 -17.87 36.63
C TYR A 8 1.73 -16.55 35.90
N PHE A 9 2.21 -16.65 34.68
CA PHE A 9 2.39 -15.50 33.81
C PHE A 9 1.11 -15.30 33.00
N GLN A 10 0.53 -14.13 33.11
CA GLN A 10 -0.63 -13.72 32.33
C GLN A 10 -0.22 -12.62 31.37
N LEU A 11 -0.57 -12.76 30.10
CA LEU A 11 -0.43 -11.68 29.12
C LEU A 11 -1.57 -10.69 29.40
N GLU A 12 -1.22 -9.52 29.91
CA GLU A 12 -2.16 -8.41 30.08
C GLU A 12 -1.95 -7.41 28.94
N GLU A 13 -3.03 -6.85 28.40
CA GLU A 13 -2.93 -5.86 27.32
C GLU A 13 -2.28 -4.58 27.84
N ARG A 14 -1.20 -4.13 27.17
CA ARG A 14 -0.42 -2.98 27.62
C ARG A 14 -1.16 -1.66 27.36
N ALA A 15 -1.11 -0.75 28.32
CA ALA A 15 -1.79 0.55 28.21
C ALA A 15 -1.25 1.44 27.05
N ALA A 16 -2.19 2.09 26.35
CA ALA A 16 -2.12 2.76 25.04
C ALA A 16 -0.93 3.65 24.62
N ARG A 17 -0.01 4.07 25.48
CA ARG A 17 0.89 5.19 25.12
C ARG A 17 1.79 4.85 23.93
N HIS A 18 2.40 3.66 23.92
CA HIS A 18 3.26 3.22 22.83
C HIS A 18 2.46 2.83 21.57
N LEU A 19 1.20 2.41 21.72
CA LEU A 19 0.32 2.03 20.61
C LEU A 19 -0.04 3.21 19.69
N ARG A 20 0.03 4.45 20.21
CA ARG A 20 -0.22 5.67 19.41
C ARG A 20 0.81 5.85 18.29
N VAL A 21 2.07 5.49 18.53
CA VAL A 21 3.15 5.64 17.54
C VAL A 21 2.94 4.67 16.39
N TRP A 22 2.62 3.40 16.68
CA TRP A 22 2.31 2.39 15.66
C TRP A 22 1.09 2.79 14.82
N LYS A 23 0.03 3.27 15.47
CA LYS A 23 -1.16 3.77 14.77
C LYS A 23 -0.82 4.93 13.84
N ALA A 24 -0.01 5.89 14.29
CA ALA A 24 0.43 7.00 13.44
C ALA A 24 1.21 6.53 12.21
N TRP A 25 2.13 5.58 12.38
CA TRP A 25 2.88 5.00 11.25
C TRP A 25 1.99 4.28 10.24
N HIS A 26 1.03 3.47 10.69
CA HIS A 26 0.08 2.84 9.79
C HIS A 26 -0.74 3.86 8.99
N LEU A 27 -1.23 4.92 9.65
CA LEU A 27 -1.98 5.99 8.99
C LEU A 27 -1.14 6.74 7.95
N ILE A 28 0.13 7.04 8.26
CA ILE A 28 1.06 7.66 7.30
C ILE A 28 1.26 6.77 6.09
N ILE A 29 1.50 5.47 6.29
CA ILE A 29 1.72 4.54 5.19
C ILE A 29 0.47 4.39 4.32
N PHE A 30 -0.72 4.29 4.91
CA PHE A 30 -1.97 4.24 4.13
C PHE A 30 -2.23 5.54 3.38
N ALA A 31 -1.91 6.70 3.96
CA ALA A 31 -1.99 7.98 3.24
C ALA A 31 -1.05 7.99 2.03
N LEU A 32 0.19 7.50 2.18
CA LEU A 32 1.14 7.37 1.06
C LEU A 32 0.62 6.40 -0.01
N ALA A 33 0.10 5.22 0.39
CA ALA A 33 -0.50 4.26 -0.53
C ALA A 33 -1.67 4.85 -1.32
N ALA A 34 -2.50 5.66 -0.66
CA ALA A 34 -3.61 6.36 -1.29
C ALA A 34 -3.14 7.41 -2.30
N ILE A 35 -2.19 8.26 -1.90
CA ILE A 35 -1.63 9.31 -2.77
C ILE A 35 -0.94 8.70 -4.00
N PHE A 36 -0.05 7.72 -3.79
CA PHE A 36 0.64 7.07 -4.90
C PHE A 36 -0.31 6.27 -5.79
N GLY A 37 -1.35 5.64 -5.24
CA GLY A 37 -2.37 4.94 -6.03
C GLY A 37 -3.11 5.88 -6.99
N VAL A 38 -3.57 7.03 -6.51
CA VAL A 38 -4.25 8.05 -7.36
C VAL A 38 -3.29 8.67 -8.36
N LEU A 39 -2.08 9.03 -7.93
CA LEU A 39 -1.07 9.59 -8.84
C LEU A 39 -0.72 8.61 -9.95
N ASN A 40 -0.54 7.33 -9.63
CA ASN A 40 -0.24 6.31 -10.63
C ASN A 40 -1.36 6.16 -11.65
N TYR A 41 -2.62 6.11 -11.19
CA TYR A 41 -3.79 6.09 -12.07
C TYR A 41 -3.83 7.31 -13.01
N LEU A 42 -3.72 8.52 -12.47
CA LEU A 42 -3.78 9.76 -13.26
C LEU A 42 -2.62 9.86 -14.26
N LEU A 43 -1.40 9.48 -13.85
CA LEU A 43 -0.22 9.53 -14.72
C LEU A 43 -0.28 8.47 -15.83
N LEU A 44 -0.79 7.27 -15.52
CA LEU A 44 -1.00 6.23 -16.53
C LEU A 44 -2.08 6.66 -17.53
N LEU A 45 -3.22 7.19 -17.06
CA LEU A 45 -4.28 7.72 -17.91
C LEU A 45 -3.77 8.84 -18.82
N ASN A 46 -3.03 9.80 -18.26
CA ASN A 46 -2.41 10.88 -19.03
C ASN A 46 -1.36 10.36 -20.03
N THR A 47 -0.75 9.20 -19.78
CA THR A 47 0.18 8.56 -20.72
C THR A 47 -0.57 7.88 -21.86
N MET A 48 -1.72 7.26 -21.58
CA MET A 48 -2.56 6.63 -22.61
C MET A 48 -3.24 7.66 -23.52
N GLN A 49 -3.59 8.84 -22.98
CA GLN A 49 -4.12 9.96 -23.78
C GLN A 49 -3.15 10.44 -24.88
N LEU A 50 -1.84 10.22 -24.74
CA LEU A 50 -0.86 10.55 -25.79
C LEU A 50 -0.96 9.63 -27.01
N VAL A 51 -1.62 8.49 -26.86
CA VAL A 51 -1.73 7.43 -27.87
C VAL A 51 -3.20 7.12 -28.11
N ASP A 52 -4.03 8.16 -28.16
CA ASP A 52 -5.48 8.10 -28.43
C ASP A 52 -6.27 7.14 -27.52
N ASN A 53 -5.85 7.02 -26.25
CA ASN A 53 -6.40 6.10 -25.25
C ASN A 53 -6.20 4.61 -25.59
N HIS A 54 -5.28 4.28 -26.50
CA HIS A 54 -4.88 2.89 -26.71
C HIS A 54 -3.92 2.38 -25.62
N CYS A 55 -3.92 1.07 -25.42
CA CYS A 55 -3.06 0.41 -24.45
C CYS A 55 -1.57 0.53 -24.83
N VAL A 56 -0.84 1.41 -24.15
CA VAL A 56 0.59 1.65 -24.40
C VAL A 56 1.46 0.46 -23.96
N LEU A 57 0.94 -0.42 -23.09
CA LEU A 57 1.69 -1.55 -22.57
C LEU A 57 1.77 -2.69 -23.61
N PHE A 58 2.97 -3.20 -23.84
CA PHE A 58 3.24 -4.34 -24.74
C PHE A 58 2.70 -4.16 -26.16
N PRO A 59 3.16 -3.14 -26.92
CA PRO A 59 2.75 -3.03 -28.32
C PRO A 59 3.21 -4.25 -29.11
N ARG A 60 2.35 -4.71 -30.02
CA ARG A 60 2.64 -5.84 -30.92
C ARG A 60 3.33 -5.37 -32.19
N GLU A 61 2.78 -4.32 -32.81
CA GLU A 61 3.30 -3.76 -34.06
C GLU A 61 3.03 -2.25 -34.09
N LEU A 62 4.07 -1.45 -34.37
CA LEU A 62 3.96 0.00 -34.48
C LEU A 62 4.06 0.39 -35.96
N ALA A 63 3.06 1.12 -36.44
CA ALA A 63 3.05 1.69 -37.78
C ALA A 63 3.38 3.17 -37.73
N PHE A 64 4.13 3.65 -38.72
CA PHE A 64 4.54 5.05 -38.81
C PHE A 64 4.02 5.67 -40.10
N LYS A 65 3.57 6.92 -40.02
CA LYS A 65 3.16 7.73 -41.16
C LYS A 65 4.01 8.99 -41.24
N THR A 66 4.32 9.43 -42.44
CA THR A 66 4.99 10.72 -42.66
C THR A 66 3.91 11.78 -42.87
N ILE A 67 3.97 12.85 -42.09
CA ILE A 67 3.10 14.02 -42.26
C ILE A 67 3.95 15.21 -42.71
N ASP A 68 3.41 15.99 -43.63
CA ASP A 68 4.00 17.27 -44.01
C ASP A 68 3.58 18.28 -42.93
N VAL A 69 4.54 18.75 -42.12
CA VAL A 69 4.26 19.75 -41.10
C VAL A 69 4.41 21.11 -41.78
N PRO A 70 3.33 21.90 -41.93
CA PRO A 70 3.45 23.23 -42.49
C PRO A 70 4.37 24.04 -41.59
N THR A 71 5.54 24.41 -42.11
CA THR A 71 6.49 25.27 -41.43
C THR A 71 5.76 26.58 -41.16
N LEU A 72 5.21 26.75 -39.96
CA LEU A 72 4.70 28.05 -39.53
C LEU A 72 5.92 28.97 -39.59
N ALA A 73 6.01 29.76 -40.67
CA ALA A 73 7.03 30.77 -40.83
C ALA A 73 7.02 31.58 -39.54
N ALA A 74 8.07 31.42 -38.74
CA ALA A 74 8.25 32.18 -37.53
C ALA A 74 8.13 33.65 -37.94
N SER A 75 7.03 34.28 -37.55
CA SER A 75 6.84 35.72 -37.71
C SER A 75 7.85 36.37 -36.79
N THR A 76 9.06 36.56 -37.30
CA THR A 76 10.10 37.43 -36.75
C THR A 76 9.59 38.87 -36.82
N ASN A 77 8.62 39.19 -35.98
CA ASN A 77 8.33 40.56 -35.57
C ASN A 77 8.86 40.74 -34.15
N THR A 78 10.15 40.49 -33.96
CA THR A 78 10.92 41.11 -32.89
C THR A 78 11.32 42.50 -33.39
N GLN A 79 10.34 43.40 -33.51
CA GLN A 79 10.67 44.81 -33.65
C GLN A 79 10.99 45.34 -32.25
N SER A 80 12.28 45.60 -32.08
CA SER A 80 12.93 46.37 -31.04
C SER A 80 12.02 47.36 -30.29
N LEU A 81 11.87 47.17 -28.98
CA LEU A 81 11.69 48.29 -28.07
C LEU A 81 12.33 47.96 -26.71
N TYR A 82 13.65 47.89 -26.69
CA TYR A 82 14.40 48.09 -25.46
C TYR A 82 15.51 49.10 -25.77
N ASN A 83 15.09 50.38 -25.80
CA ASN A 83 16.01 51.50 -25.78
C ASN A 83 16.39 51.80 -24.33
N ASP A 84 17.71 51.93 -24.17
CA ASP A 84 18.44 52.81 -23.26
C ASP A 84 18.29 52.65 -21.75
N THR A 85 19.43 52.32 -21.11
CA THR A 85 20.26 53.40 -20.55
C THR A 85 21.75 53.02 -20.48
N ALA A 86 22.61 53.95 -20.94
CA ALA A 86 23.99 54.26 -20.53
C ALA A 86 25.19 53.76 -21.39
N GLN A 87 25.79 54.74 -22.10
CA GLN A 87 27.23 55.09 -22.30
C GLN A 87 28.23 53.98 -22.71
N ASP A 88 29.22 54.18 -23.59
CA ASP A 88 29.93 55.39 -24.00
C ASP A 88 30.68 55.15 -25.33
N ALA A 89 31.18 56.24 -25.92
CA ALA A 89 31.75 56.44 -27.26
C ALA A 89 32.80 55.45 -27.83
N HIS A 90 32.70 55.17 -29.14
CA HIS A 90 33.77 55.44 -30.13
C HIS A 90 33.28 55.30 -31.59
N GLU A 91 33.70 56.23 -32.44
CA GLU A 91 33.57 56.30 -33.90
C GLU A 91 34.15 55.07 -34.63
N GLU A 92 33.53 54.59 -35.72
CA GLU A 92 33.92 54.95 -37.10
C GLU A 92 33.01 54.25 -38.13
N SER A 93 32.85 54.89 -39.28
CA SER A 93 31.90 54.56 -40.34
C SER A 93 32.39 53.48 -41.30
N SER A 94 31.47 52.68 -41.85
CA SER A 94 31.38 52.43 -43.31
C SER A 94 30.23 51.50 -43.67
N ASP A 95 29.47 51.96 -44.64
CA ASP A 95 28.37 51.31 -45.34
C ASP A 95 28.68 49.90 -45.83
N SER A 96 27.75 48.98 -45.60
CA SER A 96 27.35 48.03 -46.66
C SER A 96 25.94 47.51 -46.40
N SER A 97 24.94 48.22 -46.95
CA SER A 97 23.59 47.70 -47.12
C SER A 97 23.63 46.54 -48.13
N SER A 98 23.82 45.33 -47.62
CA SER A 98 23.63 44.10 -48.38
C SER A 98 22.14 43.76 -48.36
N ASN A 99 21.50 43.88 -49.52
CA ASN A 99 20.16 43.36 -49.78
C ASN A 99 20.19 41.83 -49.65
N LEU A 100 19.98 41.33 -48.43
CA LEU A 100 19.86 39.91 -48.15
C LEU A 100 18.50 39.45 -48.68
N LYS A 101 18.49 39.04 -49.95
CA LYS A 101 17.39 38.30 -50.55
C LYS A 101 17.32 36.95 -49.84
N LEU A 102 16.54 36.91 -48.75
CA LEU A 102 16.17 35.68 -48.09
C LEU A 102 15.21 34.94 -49.02
N ASP A 103 15.77 34.16 -49.95
CA ASP A 103 15.01 33.13 -50.65
C ASP A 103 14.62 32.09 -49.57
N ILE A 104 13.44 32.28 -48.98
CA ILE A 104 12.82 31.33 -48.06
C ILE A 104 12.47 30.10 -48.90
N VAL A 105 13.44 29.21 -49.07
CA VAL A 105 13.20 27.83 -49.49
C VAL A 105 12.38 27.21 -48.36
N THR A 106 11.08 27.16 -48.58
CA THR A 106 10.13 26.42 -47.76
C THR A 106 10.35 24.95 -48.11
N ASP A 107 11.40 24.36 -47.55
CA ASP A 107 11.57 22.92 -47.57
C ASP A 107 10.52 22.35 -46.61
N ASP A 108 9.51 21.69 -47.16
CA ASP A 108 8.46 21.02 -46.38
C ASP A 108 9.12 19.95 -45.49
N GLU A 109 9.27 20.24 -44.20
CA GLU A 109 9.89 19.31 -43.26
C GLU A 109 8.94 18.15 -43.01
N LYS A 110 9.21 17.04 -43.69
CA LYS A 110 8.50 15.77 -43.49
C LYS A 110 8.83 15.20 -42.11
N ARG A 111 7.84 15.15 -41.22
CA ARG A 111 7.99 14.50 -39.91
C ARG A 111 7.35 13.12 -39.90
N THR A 112 8.06 12.16 -39.33
CA THR A 112 7.53 10.80 -39.11
C THR A 112 6.83 10.77 -37.77
N VAL A 113 5.58 10.32 -37.76
CA VAL A 113 4.71 10.27 -36.59
C VAL A 113 4.12 8.87 -36.46
N LEU A 114 3.87 8.43 -35.23
CA LEU A 114 3.20 7.17 -34.95
C LEU A 114 1.77 7.20 -35.52
N ASP A 115 1.42 6.20 -36.33
CA ASP A 115 0.05 6.00 -36.81
C ASP A 115 -0.71 5.10 -35.83
N THR A 116 -1.44 5.73 -34.91
CA THR A 116 -2.26 5.04 -33.89
C THR A 116 -3.34 4.16 -34.49
N THR A 117 -3.86 4.50 -35.68
CA THR A 117 -4.95 3.73 -36.32
C THR A 117 -4.48 2.41 -36.93
N ARG A 118 -3.22 2.34 -37.36
CA ARG A 118 -2.60 1.15 -37.96
C ARG A 118 -1.76 0.35 -36.99
N SER A 119 -1.38 0.94 -35.86
CA SER A 119 -0.59 0.25 -34.84
C SER A 119 -1.43 -0.78 -34.09
N LEU A 120 -0.85 -1.95 -33.83
CA LEU A 120 -1.44 -3.01 -33.02
C LEU A 120 -0.90 -2.92 -31.60
N PHE A 121 -1.74 -2.43 -30.70
CA PHE A 121 -1.45 -2.29 -29.28
C PHE A 121 -1.61 -3.59 -28.50
N GLY A 122 -1.23 -3.55 -27.23
CA GLY A 122 -1.41 -4.65 -26.30
C GLY A 122 -2.89 -4.98 -26.06
N THR A 123 -3.14 -6.08 -25.37
CA THR A 123 -4.47 -6.50 -24.96
C THR A 123 -5.04 -5.55 -23.90
N ASP A 124 -6.29 -5.10 -24.08
CA ASP A 124 -6.97 -4.18 -23.15
C ASP A 124 -6.93 -4.69 -21.70
N SER A 125 -7.04 -6.01 -21.51
CA SER A 125 -6.98 -6.65 -20.19
C SER A 125 -5.71 -6.33 -19.38
N ASP A 126 -4.56 -6.16 -20.05
CA ASP A 126 -3.29 -5.88 -19.37
C ASP A 126 -3.23 -4.42 -18.90
N CYS A 127 -3.77 -3.50 -19.71
CA CYS A 127 -3.90 -2.10 -19.36
C CYS A 127 -4.97 -1.87 -18.29
N ASP A 128 -6.14 -2.49 -18.43
CA ASP A 128 -7.20 -2.48 -17.43
C ASP A 128 -6.65 -2.94 -16.08
N TYR A 129 -5.89 -4.05 -16.04
CA TYR A 129 -5.28 -4.50 -14.80
C TYR A 129 -4.28 -3.49 -14.23
N ALA A 130 -3.42 -2.89 -15.07
CA ALA A 130 -2.48 -1.87 -14.65
C ALA A 130 -3.15 -0.59 -14.14
N GLU A 131 -4.33 -0.25 -14.65
CA GLU A 131 -5.13 0.93 -14.29
C GLU A 131 -6.00 0.72 -13.04
N TYR A 132 -6.67 -0.43 -12.93
CA TYR A 132 -7.61 -0.70 -11.82
C TYR A 132 -6.92 -1.00 -10.49
N ILE A 133 -5.76 -1.67 -10.49
CA ILE A 133 -5.06 -2.04 -9.25
C ILE A 133 -4.67 -0.82 -8.39
N PRO A 134 -4.13 0.28 -8.94
CA PRO A 134 -3.88 1.51 -8.19
C PRO A 134 -5.14 2.15 -7.58
N ILE A 135 -6.29 2.09 -8.27
CA ILE A 135 -7.57 2.60 -7.75
C ILE A 135 -8.05 1.73 -6.58
N ILE A 136 -7.99 0.40 -6.73
CA ILE A 136 -8.33 -0.53 -5.66
C ILE A 136 -7.42 -0.28 -4.45
N SER A 137 -6.13 -0.07 -4.68
CA SER A 137 -5.17 0.32 -3.64
C SER A 137 -5.60 1.59 -2.91
N PHE A 138 -5.99 2.65 -3.62
CA PHE A 138 -6.47 3.88 -3.03
C PHE A 138 -7.71 3.67 -2.13
N ILE A 139 -8.73 2.98 -2.64
CA ILE A 139 -9.98 2.72 -1.91
C ILE A 139 -9.68 1.91 -0.64
N MET A 140 -8.87 0.86 -0.78
CA MET A 140 -8.53 -0.02 0.34
C MET A 140 -7.67 0.68 1.39
N ALA A 141 -6.75 1.55 0.99
CA ALA A 141 -5.99 2.37 1.91
C ALA A 141 -6.89 3.30 2.74
N ILE A 142 -7.93 3.89 2.14
CA ILE A 142 -8.93 4.69 2.87
C ILE A 142 -9.71 3.81 3.85
N ILE A 143 -10.23 2.66 3.41
CA ILE A 143 -10.99 1.74 4.27
C ILE A 143 -10.15 1.33 5.48
N TRP A 144 -8.90 0.87 5.27
CA TRP A 144 -8.02 0.50 6.38
C TRP A 144 -7.70 1.68 7.28
N SER A 145 -7.38 2.85 6.71
CA SER A 145 -7.16 4.07 7.49
C SER A 145 -8.35 4.37 8.41
N THR A 146 -9.58 4.32 7.89
CA THR A 146 -10.79 4.54 8.70
C THR A 146 -10.94 3.50 9.81
N MET A 147 -10.76 2.21 9.52
CA MET A 147 -10.83 1.17 10.55
C MET A 147 -9.78 1.40 11.65
N PHE A 148 -8.53 1.71 11.29
CA PHE A 148 -7.48 2.03 12.26
C PHE A 148 -7.80 3.30 13.07
N THR A 149 -8.42 4.32 12.48
CA THR A 149 -8.87 5.50 13.23
C THR A 149 -9.96 5.18 14.24
N MET A 150 -10.94 4.33 13.87
CA MET A 150 -12.07 3.94 14.72
C MET A 150 -11.67 3.02 15.87
N CYS A 151 -10.65 2.18 15.72
CA CYS A 151 -10.14 1.36 16.82
C CYS A 151 -9.57 2.25 17.94
N PRO A 152 -10.13 2.23 19.16
CA PRO A 152 -9.59 2.99 20.28
C PRO A 152 -8.19 2.49 20.64
N GLY A 153 -7.29 3.40 21.04
CA GLY A 153 -5.98 3.02 21.55
C GLY A 153 -6.16 2.24 22.85
N GLY A 154 -5.57 1.04 22.95
CA GLY A 154 -5.79 0.05 24.02
C GLY A 154 -5.89 0.61 25.45
N GLY A 155 -6.82 0.07 26.23
CA GLY A 155 -7.12 0.50 27.59
C GLY A 155 -8.46 -0.04 28.07
N HIS A 156 -8.76 0.15 29.36
CA HIS A 156 -10.03 -0.31 29.95
C HIS A 156 -11.22 0.14 29.11
N SER A 157 -11.97 -0.83 28.60
CA SER A 157 -13.07 -0.68 27.67
C SER A 157 -14.12 0.29 28.21
N ARG A 158 -14.12 1.53 27.68
CA ARG A 158 -15.24 2.47 27.87
C ARG A 158 -16.34 2.29 26.83
N SER A 159 -16.03 1.63 25.70
CA SER A 159 -16.99 1.27 24.65
C SER A 159 -16.74 -0.18 24.25
N GLY A 160 -17.80 -0.99 24.16
CA GLY A 160 -17.74 -2.45 24.00
C GLY A 160 -17.10 -3.00 22.72
N LEU A 161 -16.35 -2.21 21.94
CA LEU A 161 -15.46 -2.76 20.91
C LEU A 161 -14.17 -3.23 21.59
N GLN A 162 -14.16 -4.51 21.94
CA GLN A 162 -13.05 -5.14 22.62
C GLN A 162 -11.90 -5.40 21.64
N GLN A 163 -10.69 -5.01 22.06
CA GLN A 163 -9.40 -5.55 21.63
C GLN A 163 -8.85 -5.08 20.25
N PRO A 164 -8.02 -4.01 20.22
CA PRO A 164 -7.39 -3.47 19.00
C PRO A 164 -6.38 -4.42 18.33
N TRP A 165 -6.03 -5.56 18.92
CA TRP A 165 -5.16 -6.56 18.29
C TRP A 165 -5.91 -7.49 17.33
N THR A 166 -7.25 -7.57 17.42
CA THR A 166 -8.07 -8.45 16.57
C THR A 166 -8.09 -8.01 15.10
N ILE A 167 -7.88 -6.72 14.82
CA ILE A 167 -7.78 -6.19 13.45
C ILE A 167 -6.42 -6.47 12.80
N LEU A 168 -5.41 -6.84 13.59
CA LEU A 168 -4.05 -7.03 13.08
C LEU A 168 -3.92 -8.22 12.11
N PRO A 169 -4.42 -9.43 12.41
CA PRO A 169 -4.35 -10.56 11.48
C PRO A 169 -5.01 -10.33 10.11
N PRO A 170 -6.26 -9.82 10.00
CA PRO A 170 -6.86 -9.58 8.69
C PRO A 170 -6.13 -8.48 7.92
N ALA A 171 -5.63 -7.44 8.60
CA ALA A 171 -4.83 -6.39 7.97
C ALA A 171 -3.50 -6.93 7.43
N LEU A 172 -2.85 -7.84 8.15
CA LEU A 172 -1.61 -8.48 7.71
C LEU A 172 -1.84 -9.33 6.45
N ILE A 173 -2.84 -10.21 6.46
CA ILE A 173 -3.19 -11.07 5.31
C ILE A 173 -3.53 -10.20 4.09
N PHE A 174 -4.34 -9.17 4.30
CA PHE A 174 -4.72 -8.24 3.25
C PHE A 174 -3.50 -7.51 2.67
N SER A 175 -2.57 -7.07 3.52
CA SER A 175 -1.35 -6.39 3.07
C SER A 175 -0.47 -7.30 2.21
N ILE A 176 -0.37 -8.60 2.54
CA ILE A 176 0.35 -9.58 1.71
C ILE A 176 -0.28 -9.68 0.31
N ILE A 177 -1.61 -9.79 0.25
CA ILE A 177 -2.35 -9.85 -1.02
C ILE A 177 -2.10 -8.58 -1.84
N MET A 178 -2.19 -7.40 -1.21
CA MET A 178 -1.94 -6.13 -1.89
C MET A 178 -0.50 -5.99 -2.37
N VAL A 179 0.49 -6.46 -1.62
CA VAL A 179 1.90 -6.49 -2.09
C VAL A 179 2.04 -7.34 -3.35
N GLY A 180 1.37 -8.50 -3.41
CA GLY A 180 1.36 -9.35 -4.60
C GLY A 180 0.69 -8.69 -5.80
N LEU A 181 -0.52 -8.15 -5.62
CA LEU A 181 -1.28 -7.50 -6.69
C LEU A 181 -0.59 -6.25 -7.22
N THR A 182 -0.16 -5.35 -6.33
CA THR A 182 0.54 -4.11 -6.70
C THR A 182 1.95 -4.37 -7.22
N GLY A 183 2.64 -5.40 -6.73
CA GLY A 183 3.91 -5.85 -7.27
C GLY A 183 3.77 -6.39 -8.69
N HIS A 184 2.74 -7.20 -8.96
CA HIS A 184 2.45 -7.67 -10.31
C HIS A 184 2.15 -6.49 -11.24
N SER A 185 1.25 -5.59 -10.85
CA SER A 185 0.92 -4.36 -11.59
C SER A 185 2.17 -3.53 -11.88
N PHE A 186 3.02 -3.28 -10.87
CA PHE A 186 4.30 -2.58 -11.04
C PHE A 186 5.20 -3.26 -12.09
N THR A 187 5.39 -4.58 -12.01
CA THR A 187 6.24 -5.29 -12.98
C THR A 187 5.68 -5.25 -14.40
N THR A 188 4.36 -5.38 -14.54
CA THR A 188 3.65 -5.34 -15.84
C THR A 188 3.73 -3.95 -16.46
N THR A 189 3.47 -2.89 -15.68
CA THR A 189 3.59 -1.50 -16.14
C THR A 189 5.02 -1.18 -16.59
N ASN A 190 6.04 -1.54 -15.80
CA ASN A 190 7.42 -1.24 -16.16
C ASN A 190 7.86 -1.98 -17.42
N LYS A 191 7.60 -3.29 -17.50
CA LYS A 191 7.92 -4.10 -18.69
C LYS A 191 7.16 -3.62 -19.92
N GLY A 192 5.89 -3.25 -19.77
CA GLY A 192 5.06 -2.76 -20.86
C GLY A 192 5.58 -1.43 -21.41
N ILE A 193 5.93 -0.48 -20.55
CA ILE A 193 6.54 0.81 -20.96
C ILE A 193 7.93 0.59 -21.56
N ASP A 194 8.77 -0.27 -20.97
CA ASP A 194 10.09 -0.61 -21.53
C ASP A 194 9.95 -1.22 -22.93
N GLY A 195 9.02 -2.16 -23.10
CA GLY A 195 8.70 -2.76 -24.39
C GLY A 195 8.22 -1.74 -25.41
N PHE A 196 7.39 -0.78 -24.98
CA PHE A 196 6.95 0.31 -25.84
C PHE A 196 8.11 1.19 -26.30
N CYS A 197 8.97 1.63 -25.40
CA CYS A 197 10.10 2.47 -25.76
C CYS A 197 11.14 1.71 -26.62
N ALA A 198 11.34 0.41 -26.35
CA ALA A 198 12.22 -0.43 -27.14
C ALA A 198 11.72 -0.64 -28.59
N ALA A 199 10.41 -0.60 -28.83
CA ALA A 199 9.84 -0.74 -30.17
C ALA A 199 10.24 0.42 -31.11
N PHE A 200 10.65 1.57 -30.57
CA PHE A 200 11.15 2.72 -31.35
C PHE A 200 12.65 2.62 -31.69
N TYR A 201 13.37 1.62 -31.17
CA TYR A 201 14.82 1.51 -31.31
C TYR A 201 15.30 1.56 -32.77
N ASN A 202 14.57 0.94 -33.70
CA ASN A 202 14.94 0.91 -35.12
C ASN A 202 14.95 2.31 -35.77
N ILE A 203 14.20 3.26 -35.22
CA ILE A 203 14.07 4.61 -35.78
C ILE A 203 14.93 5.60 -35.00
N THR A 204 14.96 5.47 -33.68
CA THR A 204 15.64 6.44 -32.79
C THR A 204 17.06 6.05 -32.46
N ASN A 205 17.45 4.79 -32.72
CA ASN A 205 18.70 4.18 -32.25
C ASN A 205 18.91 4.31 -30.73
N SER A 206 17.81 4.41 -29.96
CA SER A 206 17.82 4.55 -28.52
C SER A 206 16.67 3.76 -27.88
N THR A 207 16.93 3.17 -26.72
CA THR A 207 15.92 2.47 -25.91
C THR A 207 15.27 3.37 -24.86
N THR A 208 15.67 4.64 -24.80
CA THR A 208 15.13 5.60 -23.82
C THR A 208 13.78 6.14 -24.26
N CYS A 209 12.83 6.21 -23.32
CA CYS A 209 11.49 6.74 -23.58
C CYS A 209 11.46 8.22 -23.95
N SER A 210 12.50 9.01 -23.64
CA SER A 210 12.60 10.41 -24.09
C SER A 210 12.73 10.55 -25.60
N SER A 211 13.35 9.58 -26.27
CA SER A 211 13.53 9.60 -27.73
C SER A 211 12.23 9.37 -28.51
N VAL A 212 11.16 8.93 -27.83
CA VAL A 212 9.85 8.65 -28.43
C VAL A 212 9.02 9.93 -28.63
N GLU A 213 9.29 10.96 -27.83
CA GLU A 213 8.55 12.23 -27.82
C GLU A 213 8.34 12.88 -29.20
N PRO A 214 9.35 13.02 -30.09
CA PRO A 214 9.12 13.65 -31.39
C PRO A 214 8.18 12.87 -32.31
N TYR A 215 7.91 11.59 -32.04
CA TYR A 215 7.05 10.73 -32.86
C TYR A 215 5.59 10.69 -32.38
N LEU A 216 5.27 11.34 -31.26
CA LEU A 216 3.92 11.40 -30.71
C LEU A 216 3.32 12.78 -30.93
N GLU A 217 2.37 12.88 -31.86
CA GLU A 217 1.72 14.16 -32.21
C GLU A 217 1.12 14.86 -30.98
N SER A 218 0.41 14.09 -30.14
CA SER A 218 -0.22 14.57 -28.91
C SER A 218 0.78 15.07 -27.84
N SER A 219 2.07 14.78 -27.98
CA SER A 219 3.07 15.29 -27.02
C SER A 219 3.56 16.70 -27.37
N TRP A 220 3.38 17.16 -28.61
CA TRP A 220 3.95 18.42 -29.08
C TRP A 220 3.34 19.66 -28.43
N SER A 221 2.06 19.59 -28.04
CA SER A 221 1.34 20.67 -27.35
C SER A 221 1.28 20.48 -25.83
N GLY A 222 1.84 19.40 -25.30
CA GLY A 222 1.75 19.04 -23.89
C GLY A 222 2.83 19.74 -23.05
N PRO A 223 2.54 20.11 -21.78
CA PRO A 223 3.55 20.68 -20.90
C PRO A 223 4.61 19.65 -20.47
N TRP A 224 4.28 18.35 -20.58
CA TRP A 224 5.13 17.22 -20.17
C TRP A 224 5.28 16.24 -21.32
N GLY A 225 6.53 15.98 -21.70
CA GLY A 225 6.92 14.98 -22.68
C GLY A 225 6.63 13.54 -22.26
N PHE A 226 6.66 12.61 -23.21
CA PHE A 226 6.37 11.20 -22.96
C PHE A 226 7.34 10.56 -21.96
N GLY A 227 8.63 10.90 -22.05
CA GLY A 227 9.67 10.38 -21.16
C GLY A 227 9.46 10.77 -19.68
N SER A 228 9.01 12.00 -19.41
CA SER A 228 8.77 12.45 -18.02
C SER A 228 7.50 11.83 -17.45
N ARG A 229 6.43 11.69 -18.24
CA ARG A 229 5.18 11.02 -17.81
C ARG A 229 5.41 9.54 -17.51
N THR A 230 6.15 8.84 -18.36
CA THR A 230 6.49 7.43 -18.13
C THR A 230 7.37 7.26 -16.90
N ALA A 231 8.38 8.12 -16.70
CA ALA A 231 9.20 8.11 -15.49
C ALA A 231 8.38 8.36 -14.22
N ALA A 232 7.47 9.34 -14.26
CA ALA A 232 6.56 9.64 -13.15
C ALA A 232 5.61 8.47 -12.85
N THR A 233 5.08 7.82 -13.88
CA THR A 233 4.22 6.63 -13.76
C THR A 233 4.99 5.46 -13.12
N ARG A 234 6.23 5.20 -13.55
CA ARG A 234 7.10 4.19 -12.91
C ARG A 234 7.38 4.51 -11.44
N ALA A 235 7.64 5.77 -11.11
CA ALA A 235 7.85 6.20 -9.73
C ALA A 235 6.58 6.05 -8.86
N ALA A 236 5.41 6.42 -9.38
CA ALA A 236 4.15 6.32 -8.67
C ALA A 236 3.71 4.85 -8.46
N SER A 237 3.88 3.99 -9.47
CA SER A 237 3.65 2.55 -9.34
C SER A 237 4.61 1.90 -8.33
N ALA A 238 5.90 2.27 -8.36
CA ALA A 238 6.87 1.83 -7.35
C ALA A 238 6.47 2.29 -5.93
N GLY A 239 6.06 3.55 -5.78
CA GLY A 239 5.60 4.12 -4.51
C GLY A 239 4.36 3.40 -3.95
N THR A 240 3.42 3.02 -4.83
CA THR A 240 2.24 2.24 -4.45
C THR A 240 2.65 0.87 -3.91
N TRP A 241 3.48 0.13 -4.64
CA TRP A 241 3.99 -1.18 -4.20
C TRP A 241 4.80 -1.09 -2.91
N ALA A 242 5.74 -0.14 -2.83
CA ALA A 242 6.57 0.08 -1.64
C ALA A 242 5.74 0.44 -0.41
N SER A 243 4.65 1.21 -0.56
CA SER A 243 3.78 1.56 0.56
C SER A 243 3.10 0.32 1.16
N TRP A 244 2.58 -0.58 0.33
CA TRP A 244 2.00 -1.85 0.81
C TRP A 244 3.07 -2.78 1.39
N ALA A 245 4.27 -2.82 0.81
CA ALA A 245 5.38 -3.60 1.34
C ALA A 245 5.81 -3.10 2.74
N CYS A 246 5.87 -1.78 2.92
CA CYS A 246 6.12 -1.15 4.22
C CYS A 246 4.97 -1.42 5.21
N ALA A 247 3.71 -1.40 4.77
CA ALA A 247 2.57 -1.75 5.62
C ALA A 247 2.68 -3.19 6.13
N PHE A 248 2.96 -4.13 5.22
CA PHE A 248 3.21 -5.54 5.56
C PHE A 248 4.38 -5.68 6.54
N ALA A 249 5.52 -5.03 6.27
CA ALA A 249 6.69 -5.08 7.13
C ALA A 249 6.39 -4.53 8.54
N LEU A 250 5.62 -3.44 8.67
CA LEU A 250 5.20 -2.92 9.96
C LEU A 250 4.26 -3.88 10.70
N PHE A 251 3.31 -4.50 10.01
CA PHE A 251 2.44 -5.50 10.64
C PHE A 251 3.23 -6.72 11.11
N MET A 252 4.18 -7.21 10.31
CA MET A 252 5.09 -8.28 10.71
C MET A 252 5.95 -7.88 11.91
N ALA A 253 6.54 -6.68 11.90
CA ALA A 253 7.33 -6.18 13.01
C ALA A 253 6.50 -6.09 14.30
N ARG A 254 5.24 -5.65 14.21
CA ARG A 254 4.31 -5.62 15.34
C ARG A 254 3.98 -7.03 15.85
N CYS A 255 3.73 -8.00 14.96
CA CYS A 255 3.51 -9.39 15.36
C CYS A 255 4.73 -9.98 16.09
N LEU A 256 5.95 -9.70 15.61
CA LEU A 256 7.20 -10.24 16.19
C LEU A 256 7.57 -9.61 17.52
N VAL A 257 7.42 -8.28 17.65
CA VAL A 257 7.72 -7.56 18.89
C VAL A 257 6.64 -7.78 19.95
N ALA A 258 5.44 -8.18 19.53
CA ALA A 258 4.26 -8.36 20.38
C ALA A 258 4.05 -7.17 21.35
N PRO A 259 4.16 -5.90 20.89
CA PRO A 259 4.18 -4.73 21.77
C PRO A 259 2.83 -4.50 22.48
N ASP A 260 1.79 -5.19 22.02
CA ASP A 260 0.42 -5.15 22.55
C ASP A 260 0.29 -5.89 23.89
N PHE A 261 1.22 -6.80 24.23
CA PHE A 261 1.14 -7.62 25.43
C PHE A 261 2.25 -7.26 26.42
N ASP A 262 1.89 -7.15 27.70
CA ASP A 262 2.83 -7.09 28.81
C ASP A 262 2.75 -8.40 29.59
N MET A 263 3.89 -9.00 29.90
CA MET A 263 3.92 -10.25 30.66
C MET A 263 3.86 -9.89 32.14
N LYS A 264 2.67 -10.02 32.73
CA LYS A 264 2.48 -9.78 34.16
C LYS A 264 2.54 -11.09 34.93
N ARG A 265 3.35 -11.10 35.98
CA ARG A 265 3.36 -12.20 36.95
C ARG A 265 2.18 -12.01 37.89
N THR A 266 1.20 -12.91 37.81
CA THR A 266 0.02 -12.89 38.68
C THR A 266 0.16 -14.03 39.68
N GLY A 267 0.08 -13.71 40.97
CA GLY A 267 0.05 -14.70 42.05
C GLY A 267 -1.40 -15.05 42.40
N ALA A 268 -1.73 -16.34 42.44
CA ALA A 268 -2.98 -16.79 43.03
C ALA A 268 -2.80 -16.80 44.56
N TYR A 269 -3.49 -15.89 45.26
CA TYR A 269 -3.44 -15.80 46.71
C TYR A 269 -4.69 -16.39 47.33
N LEU A 270 -4.54 -17.36 48.23
CA LEU A 270 -5.63 -17.82 49.08
C LEU A 270 -5.76 -16.86 50.28
N HIS A 271 -6.91 -16.21 50.38
CA HIS A 271 -7.25 -15.44 51.58
C HIS A 271 -7.83 -16.41 52.63
N ASP A 272 -7.07 -16.70 53.69
CA ASP A 272 -7.56 -17.49 54.84
C ASP A 272 -8.02 -16.54 55.96
N PRO A 273 -9.35 -16.28 56.09
CA PRO A 273 -9.89 -15.39 57.11
C PRO A 273 -9.84 -16.00 58.52
N GLU A 274 -9.93 -17.33 58.65
CA GLU A 274 -10.00 -18.02 59.96
C GLU A 274 -8.63 -18.49 60.47
N LYS A 275 -7.56 -18.32 59.69
CA LYS A 275 -6.20 -18.77 59.99
C LYS A 275 -6.07 -20.27 60.22
N LYS A 276 -7.05 -21.09 59.82
CA LYS A 276 -7.07 -22.53 60.06
C LYS A 276 -6.02 -23.28 59.23
N LEU A 277 -5.66 -22.78 58.05
CA LEU A 277 -4.68 -23.43 57.15
C LEU A 277 -3.23 -23.00 57.41
N THR A 278 -3.03 -21.78 57.91
CA THR A 278 -1.70 -21.22 58.20
C THR A 278 -0.75 -22.06 59.07
N PRO A 279 -1.19 -22.71 60.17
CA PRO A 279 -0.26 -23.48 61.02
C PRO A 279 0.28 -24.74 60.34
N TYR A 280 -0.47 -25.36 59.42
CA TYR A 280 -0.06 -26.57 58.71
C TYR A 280 0.98 -26.28 57.62
N LEU A 281 0.83 -25.17 56.90
CA LEU A 281 1.78 -24.76 55.85
C LEU A 281 3.11 -24.26 56.41
N LYS A 282 3.09 -23.63 57.60
CA LYS A 282 4.32 -23.10 58.24
C LYS A 282 5.27 -24.21 58.72
N LYS A 283 4.78 -25.43 58.92
CA LYS A 283 5.56 -26.55 59.48
C LYS A 283 6.49 -27.24 58.47
N SER A 284 6.32 -27.00 57.16
CA SER A 284 7.13 -27.66 56.11
C SER A 284 8.44 -26.95 55.75
N ARG A 285 8.68 -25.70 56.19
CA ARG A 285 9.93 -24.98 55.89
C ARG A 285 10.98 -25.24 56.98
N ARG A 286 11.32 -26.50 57.21
CA ARG A 286 12.40 -26.89 58.14
C ARG A 286 13.76 -26.66 57.46
N GLN A 287 14.47 -25.66 57.96
CA GLN A 287 15.92 -25.44 57.96
C GLN A 287 16.74 -26.26 56.94
N LYS A 288 17.13 -25.64 55.82
CA LYS A 288 18.43 -25.97 55.21
C LYS A 288 19.52 -25.32 56.06
N PRO A 289 20.48 -26.08 56.63
CA PRO A 289 21.58 -25.51 57.38
C PRO A 289 22.49 -24.71 56.46
N ALA A 290 22.80 -23.49 56.88
CA ALA A 290 23.81 -22.65 56.23
C ALA A 290 25.20 -23.27 56.43
N LYS A 291 25.85 -23.65 55.33
CA LYS A 291 27.30 -23.84 55.25
C LYS A 291 27.83 -23.05 54.06
N SER A 292 28.59 -22.01 54.36
CA SER A 292 29.53 -21.32 53.47
C SER A 292 30.95 -21.84 53.74
N PRO A 293 32.00 -21.44 52.99
CA PRO A 293 32.15 -21.31 51.53
C PRO A 293 33.48 -21.96 51.04
N THR A 294 33.56 -22.49 49.81
CA THR A 294 34.86 -22.66 49.10
C THR A 294 34.65 -22.94 47.60
N THR A 295 35.14 -21.99 46.79
CA THR A 295 36.10 -22.22 45.69
C THR A 295 35.74 -23.13 44.50
N ARG A 296 35.68 -22.47 43.33
CA ARG A 296 36.07 -22.89 41.96
C ARG A 296 35.27 -23.91 41.14
N ASP A 297 35.14 -23.48 39.89
CA ASP A 297 35.19 -24.23 38.62
C ASP A 297 33.91 -24.89 38.06
N SER A 298 33.49 -24.29 36.94
CA SER A 298 33.41 -24.91 35.61
C SER A 298 32.36 -25.99 35.32
N THR A 299 31.52 -25.61 34.35
CA THR A 299 31.02 -26.40 33.21
C THR A 299 29.94 -27.47 33.41
N SER A 300 28.97 -27.38 32.49
CA SER A 300 28.47 -28.51 31.67
C SER A 300 27.38 -29.43 32.24
N VAL A 301 26.21 -29.33 31.59
CA VAL A 301 25.39 -30.44 31.06
C VAL A 301 24.27 -31.04 31.93
N ARG A 302 23.11 -31.05 31.25
CA ARG A 302 22.00 -32.02 31.24
C ARG A 302 20.91 -32.00 32.31
N SER A 303 19.71 -31.82 31.74
CA SER A 303 18.45 -32.58 31.89
C SER A 303 17.80 -32.66 33.25
N GLU A 304 16.52 -32.30 33.27
CA GLU A 304 15.38 -33.08 33.80
C GLU A 304 14.09 -32.21 33.76
N PRO A 305 12.88 -32.73 34.08
CA PRO A 305 12.34 -34.06 33.82
C PRO A 305 10.90 -34.01 33.25
N THR A 306 10.48 -35.13 32.66
CA THR A 306 9.08 -35.46 32.38
C THR A 306 8.32 -35.63 33.70
N GLY A 307 7.47 -34.67 34.06
CA GLY A 307 6.53 -34.78 35.19
C GLY A 307 5.16 -35.25 34.71
N THR A 308 4.86 -36.52 34.92
CA THR A 308 3.51 -37.09 34.77
C THR A 308 2.62 -36.59 35.90
N THR A 309 1.68 -35.71 35.60
CA THR A 309 0.61 -35.33 36.53
C THR A 309 -0.50 -36.38 36.47
N GLU A 310 -0.59 -37.24 37.49
CA GLU A 310 -1.79 -38.03 37.75
C GLU A 310 -2.91 -37.08 38.24
N LEU A 311 -4.00 -37.01 37.47
CA LEU A 311 -5.23 -36.34 37.86
C LEU A 311 -5.96 -37.19 38.92
N VAL A 312 -6.01 -36.70 40.15
CA VAL A 312 -6.97 -37.17 41.16
C VAL A 312 -8.34 -36.59 40.83
N THR A 313 -9.23 -37.42 40.30
CA THR A 313 -10.64 -37.11 40.12
C THR A 313 -11.35 -37.25 41.46
N VAL A 314 -11.69 -36.12 42.09
CA VAL A 314 -12.61 -36.09 43.22
C VAL A 314 -14.03 -36.05 42.64
N SER A 315 -14.73 -37.18 42.70
CA SER A 315 -16.15 -37.28 42.39
C SER A 315 -16.94 -36.55 43.49
N ILE A 316 -17.54 -35.40 43.15
CA ILE A 316 -18.52 -34.72 43.99
C ILE A 316 -19.90 -35.19 43.52
N GLU A 317 -20.49 -36.07 44.31
CA GLU A 317 -21.89 -36.46 44.24
C GLU A 317 -22.74 -35.27 44.70
N GLN A 318 -23.49 -34.65 43.79
CA GLN A 318 -24.32 -33.50 44.12
C GLN A 318 -25.80 -33.86 43.99
N GLY A 319 -26.43 -33.85 45.15
CA GLY A 319 -27.82 -34.16 45.40
C GLY A 319 -28.79 -33.26 44.63
N GLN A 320 -29.87 -33.93 44.27
CA GLN A 320 -31.12 -33.52 43.69
C GLN A 320 -31.83 -32.49 44.57
N ASP A 321 -32.06 -31.28 44.04
CA ASP A 321 -33.09 -30.37 44.57
C ASP A 321 -33.66 -29.45 43.48
N THR A 322 -34.96 -29.67 43.25
CA THR A 322 -36.01 -28.70 42.87
C THR A 322 -35.76 -27.65 41.78
N ALA A 323 -36.41 -27.87 40.64
CA ALA A 323 -36.63 -26.90 39.58
C ALA A 323 -37.57 -25.75 39.98
N PRO A 324 -37.37 -24.56 39.40
CA PRO A 324 -38.47 -23.70 39.02
C PRO A 324 -38.54 -23.50 37.51
N THR A 325 -39.79 -23.38 37.06
CA THR A 325 -40.34 -23.28 35.71
C THR A 325 -39.61 -22.26 34.83
N SER A 326 -39.02 -22.72 33.71
CA SER A 326 -38.53 -21.84 32.66
C SER A 326 -39.60 -21.61 31.59
N LEU A 327 -39.84 -20.33 31.32
CA LEU A 327 -40.68 -19.83 30.25
C LEU A 327 -40.00 -20.13 28.91
N GLN A 328 -40.66 -20.93 28.08
CA GLN A 328 -40.18 -21.34 26.77
C GLN A 328 -40.59 -20.27 25.74
N THR A 329 -39.69 -19.35 25.39
CA THR A 329 -39.84 -18.48 24.22
C THR A 329 -38.99 -19.00 23.06
N THR A 330 -39.69 -19.49 22.04
CA THR A 330 -39.13 -19.94 20.76
C THR A 330 -38.71 -18.72 19.93
N PRO A 331 -37.52 -18.68 19.32
CA PRO A 331 -37.22 -17.66 18.32
C PRO A 331 -37.94 -18.02 17.00
N ALA A 332 -38.77 -17.10 16.53
CA ALA A 332 -39.43 -17.17 15.23
C ALA A 332 -38.40 -17.11 14.11
N LYS A 333 -38.44 -18.11 13.22
CA LYS A 333 -37.66 -18.20 11.99
C LYS A 333 -38.24 -17.24 10.96
N ILE A 334 -37.70 -16.01 10.88
CA ILE A 334 -38.05 -15.07 9.82
C ILE A 334 -37.41 -15.57 8.52
N THR A 335 -38.26 -16.05 7.61
CA THR A 335 -37.87 -16.46 6.26
C THR A 335 -37.95 -15.23 5.37
N PHE A 336 -36.80 -14.60 5.09
CA PHE A 336 -36.72 -13.56 4.05
C PHE A 336 -36.80 -14.24 2.68
N LYS A 337 -37.95 -14.09 2.04
CA LYS A 337 -38.20 -14.45 0.64
C LYS A 337 -38.09 -13.15 -0.16
N GLU A 338 -36.89 -12.80 -0.59
CA GLU A 338 -36.71 -11.74 -1.59
C GLU A 338 -36.93 -12.33 -2.98
N ASN A 339 -38.06 -11.96 -3.56
CA ASN A 339 -38.34 -12.12 -4.98
C ASN A 339 -37.49 -11.10 -5.74
N ILE A 340 -36.40 -11.55 -6.37
CA ILE A 340 -35.70 -10.74 -7.37
C ILE A 340 -36.50 -10.84 -8.67
N GLU A 341 -37.32 -9.83 -8.91
CA GLU A 341 -37.98 -9.59 -10.19
C GLU A 341 -36.92 -9.11 -11.18
N MET A 342 -36.50 -9.99 -12.10
CA MET A 342 -35.70 -9.60 -13.25
C MET A 342 -36.60 -8.87 -14.24
N VAL A 343 -36.55 -7.54 -14.24
CA VAL A 343 -37.07 -6.73 -15.34
C VAL A 343 -36.02 -6.70 -16.45
N SER A 344 -36.13 -7.65 -17.37
CA SER A 344 -35.54 -7.55 -18.70
C SER A 344 -36.44 -6.67 -19.57
N ALA A 345 -35.89 -5.58 -20.11
CA ALA A 345 -36.51 -4.80 -21.19
C ALA A 345 -35.51 -4.63 -22.36
N PRO A 346 -36.02 -4.47 -23.60
CA PRO A 346 -35.43 -5.11 -24.77
C PRO A 346 -34.53 -4.21 -25.62
N SER A 347 -33.77 -4.89 -26.48
CA SER A 347 -33.13 -4.34 -27.66
C SER A 347 -34.12 -3.65 -28.60
N ASN A 348 -33.77 -2.45 -29.10
CA ASN A 348 -33.79 -2.10 -30.52
C ASN A 348 -33.51 -0.60 -30.68
N GLY A 349 -32.61 -0.26 -31.61
CA GLY A 349 -32.32 1.12 -31.96
C GLY A 349 -31.23 1.25 -33.01
N SER A 350 -31.43 0.63 -34.18
CA SER A 350 -30.78 1.01 -35.43
C SER A 350 -31.40 2.32 -35.96
N ILE A 351 -30.69 2.98 -36.90
CA ILE A 351 -30.98 4.27 -37.58
C ILE A 351 -30.31 5.43 -36.81
N LEU A 352 -29.27 6.10 -37.31
CA LEU A 352 -29.04 6.65 -38.65
C LEU A 352 -27.53 6.77 -38.93
#